data_AF-A0A351EZ81-F1
#
_entry.id   AF-A0A351EZ81-F1
#
_cell.length_a   1.000
_cell.length_b   1.000
_cell.length_c   1.000
_cell.angle_alpha   90.00
_cell.angle_beta   90.00
_cell.angle_gamma   90.00
#
_symmetry.space_group_name_H-M   'P 1'
#
loop_
_entity.id
_entity.type
_entity.pdbx_description
1 polymer ?
#
loop_
_entity_poly.entity_id
_entity_poly.type
_entity_poly.pdbx_seq_one_letter_code
_entity_poly.pdbx_strand_id
1 'polypeptide(L)'
;MNLIRRNILFASWLVLMLLVLIMAMTSHFAGNIRFFGWIIFGLTAIKFIVVAFQFMEMKAAHPFWKTALLAYVGIFIFVLVFLIS
;
A
#
# COMPACT_ATOMS: atom_id res chain seq x y z
N MET A 1 10.40 -13.20 -20.74
CA MET A 1 10.00 -12.01 -19.95
C MET A 1 10.77 -10.80 -20.45
N ASN A 2 10.10 -9.74 -20.92
CA ASN A 2 10.76 -8.58 -21.51
C ASN A 2 11.62 -7.84 -20.47
N LEU A 3 12.79 -7.36 -20.88
CA LEU A 3 13.76 -6.65 -20.03
C LEU A 3 13.13 -5.47 -19.27
N ILE A 4 12.24 -4.73 -19.93
CA ILE A 4 11.52 -3.56 -19.37
C ILE A 4 10.56 -3.98 -18.24
N ARG A 5 9.74 -5.01 -18.47
CA ARG A 5 8.78 -5.52 -17.46
C ARG A 5 9.52 -6.02 -16.22
N ARG A 6 10.63 -6.71 -16.40
CA ARG A 6 11.48 -7.19 -15.31
C ARG A 6 12.00 -6.04 -14.44
N ASN A 7 12.50 -4.97 -15.06
CA ASN A 7 13.05 -3.83 -14.33
C ASN A 7 11.97 -3.10 -13.49
N ILE A 8 10.76 -2.97 -14.02
CA ILE A 8 9.63 -2.35 -13.31
C ILE A 8 9.22 -3.17 -12.08
N LEU A 9 9.20 -4.50 -12.21
CA LEU A 9 8.88 -5.39 -11.09
C LEU A 9 9.95 -5.31 -9.99
N PHE A 10 11.24 -5.30 -10.35
CA PHE A 10 12.33 -5.13 -9.39
C PHE A 10 12.30 -3.76 -8.70
N ALA A 11 12.06 -2.67 -9.44
CA ALA A 11 11.91 -1.33 -8.86
C ALA A 11 10.71 -1.26 -7.88
N SER A 12 9.58 -1.85 -8.26
CA SER A 12 8.39 -1.91 -7.41
C SER A 12 8.66 -2.71 -6.13
N TRP A 13 9.40 -3.81 -6.23
CA TRP A 13 9.81 -4.61 -5.09
C TRP A 13 10.74 -3.85 -4.13
N LEU A 14 11.73 -3.11 -4.66
CA LEU A 14 12.59 -2.25 -3.84
C LEU A 14 11.81 -1.16 -3.11
N VAL A 15 10.85 -0.51 -3.79
CA VAL A 15 9.97 0.48 -3.16
C VAL A 15 9.16 -0.15 -2.02
N LEU A 16 8.63 -1.37 -2.21
CA LEU A 16 7.90 -2.08 -1.16
C LEU A 16 8.80 -2.39 0.04
N MET A 17 10.04 -2.82 -0.18
CA MET A 17 11.02 -3.06 0.89
C MET A 17 11.33 -1.79 1.67
N LEU A 18 11.55 -0.66 0.98
CA LEU A 18 11.74 0.64 1.63
C LEU A 18 10.52 1.05 2.47
N LEU A 19 9.31 0.87 1.94
CA LEU A 19 8.08 1.14 2.70
C LEU A 19 7.99 0.31 3.99
N VAL A 20 8.41 -0.95 3.94
CA VAL A 20 8.43 -1.84 5.13
C VAL A 20 9.46 -1.36 6.15
N LEU A 21 10.65 -0.95 5.72
CA LEU A 21 11.67 -0.41 6.61
C LEU A 21 11.18 0.88 7.31
N ILE A 22 10.56 1.79 6.54
CA ILE A 22 9.97 3.01 7.11
C ILE A 22 8.91 2.66 8.14
N MET A 23 7.96 1.76 7.82
CA MET A 23 6.93 1.33 8.77
C MET A 23 7.51 0.70 10.03
N ALA A 24 8.53 -0.16 9.89
CA ALA A 24 9.19 -0.79 11.04
C ALA A 24 9.84 0.25 11.95
N MET A 25 10.56 1.22 11.37
CA MET A 25 11.14 2.34 12.14
C MET A 25 10.04 3.18 12.81
N THR A 26 9.01 3.55 12.07
CA THR A 26 7.84 4.31 12.57
C THR A 26 7.18 3.60 13.75
N SER A 27 7.06 2.26 13.72
CA SER A 27 6.50 1.48 14.84
C SER A 27 7.38 1.47 16.09
N HIS A 28 8.71 1.50 15.94
CA HIS A 28 9.64 1.54 17.05
C HIS A 28 9.64 2.89 17.78
N PHE A 29 9.47 3.99 17.04
CA PHE A 29 9.39 5.34 17.60
C PHE A 29 7.97 5.75 18.02
N ALA A 30 6.99 4.83 17.98
CA ALA A 30 5.58 5.08 18.22
C ALA A 30 5.26 5.33 19.71
N GLY A 31 5.81 6.39 20.31
CA GLY A 31 5.43 6.86 21.64
C GLY A 31 4.00 7.46 21.67
N ASN A 32 3.47 7.89 20.52
CA ASN A 32 2.10 8.37 20.38
C ASN A 32 1.33 7.55 19.34
N ILE A 33 0.59 6.54 19.81
CA ILE A 33 -0.17 5.59 18.98
C ILE A 33 -1.12 6.26 17.99
N ARG A 34 -1.70 7.44 18.32
CA ARG A 34 -2.61 8.12 17.40
C ARG A 34 -1.86 8.63 16.18
N PHE A 35 -0.84 9.46 16.37
CA PHE A 35 -0.10 10.08 15.27
C PHE A 35 0.62 9.03 14.39
N PHE A 36 1.29 8.07 15.02
CA PHE A 36 2.00 7.01 14.30
C PHE A 36 1.06 6.01 13.62
N GLY A 37 -0.13 5.78 14.18
CA GLY A 37 -1.19 4.97 13.56
C GLY A 37 -1.64 5.53 12.21
N TRP A 38 -1.91 6.84 12.14
CA TRP A 38 -2.27 7.51 10.88
C TRP A 38 -1.20 7.34 9.78
N ILE A 39 0.08 7.46 10.14
CA ILE A 39 1.20 7.29 9.21
C ILE A 39 1.26 5.84 8.69
N ILE A 40 1.16 4.85 9.59
CA ILE A 40 1.23 3.44 9.23
C ILE A 40 0.05 3.03 8.33
N PHE A 41 -1.15 3.56 8.59
CA PHE A 41 -2.32 3.29 7.76
C PHE A 41 -2.19 3.89 6.36
N GLY A 42 -1.69 5.12 6.26
CA GLY A 42 -1.37 5.74 4.96
C GLY A 42 -0.35 4.91 4.17
N LEU A 43 0.74 4.50 4.82
CA LEU A 43 1.78 3.66 4.20
C LEU A 43 1.23 2.29 3.78
N THR A 44 0.34 1.70 4.56
CA THR A 44 -0.31 0.41 4.24
C THR A 44 -1.21 0.52 3.01
N ALA A 45 -2.00 1.58 2.90
CA ALA A 45 -2.84 1.82 1.72
C ALA A 45 -1.99 1.97 0.44
N ILE A 46 -0.91 2.74 0.51
CA ILE A 46 0.03 2.91 -0.62
C ILE A 46 0.63 1.56 -1.00
N LYS A 47 1.12 0.79 -0.02
CA LYS A 47 1.67 -0.55 -0.26
C LYS A 47 0.67 -1.45 -0.98
N PHE A 48 -0.59 -1.47 -0.52
CA PHE A 48 -1.63 -2.30 -1.11
C PHE A 48 -1.91 -1.94 -2.57
N ILE A 49 -1.97 -0.65 -2.90
CA ILE A 49 -2.16 -0.17 -4.28
C ILE A 49 -0.97 -0.58 -5.15
N VAL A 50 0.26 -0.39 -4.68
CA VAL A 50 1.47 -0.78 -5.43
C VAL A 50 1.46 -2.28 -5.73
N VAL A 51 1.13 -3.11 -4.73
CA VAL A 51 1.01 -4.57 -4.91
C VAL A 51 -0.08 -4.92 -5.92
N ALA A 52 -1.27 -4.36 -5.78
CA ALA A 52 -2.40 -4.65 -6.66
C ALA A 52 -2.09 -4.28 -8.12
N PHE A 53 -1.55 -3.08 -8.38
CA PHE A 53 -1.30 -2.62 -9.74
C PHE A 53 -0.06 -3.24 -10.38
N GLN A 54 0.98 -3.61 -9.62
CA GLN A 54 2.22 -4.14 -10.21
C GLN A 54 2.34 -5.66 -10.17
N PHE A 55 1.79 -6.33 -9.15
CA PHE A 55 1.94 -7.77 -8.98
C PHE A 55 0.67 -8.55 -9.31
N MET A 56 -0.51 -7.94 -9.13
CA MET A 56 -1.79 -8.59 -9.46
C MET A 56 -2.31 -8.23 -10.87
N GLU A 57 -1.45 -7.64 -11.71
CA GLU A 57 -1.77 -7.21 -13.08
C GLU A 57 -3.05 -6.36 -13.23
N MET A 58 -3.46 -5.67 -12.16
CA MET A 58 -4.69 -4.87 -12.15
C MET A 58 -4.71 -3.75 -13.20
N LYS A 59 -3.56 -3.38 -13.77
CA LYS A 59 -3.46 -2.46 -14.91
C LYS A 59 -4.21 -2.97 -16.15
N ALA A 60 -4.18 -4.28 -16.41
CA ALA A 60 -4.88 -4.91 -17.53
C ALA A 60 -6.31 -5.35 -17.18
N ALA A 61 -6.69 -5.27 -15.90
CA ALA A 61 -8.00 -5.70 -15.45
C ALA A 61 -9.14 -4.78 -15.92
N HIS A 62 -10.34 -5.36 -16.01
CA HIS A 62 -11.57 -4.64 -16.34
C HIS A 62 -11.76 -3.43 -15.38
N PRO A 63 -12.28 -2.28 -15.87
CA PRO A 63 -12.49 -1.09 -15.03
C PRO A 63 -13.28 -1.35 -13.75
N PHE A 64 -14.20 -2.33 -13.77
CA PHE A 64 -14.93 -2.82 -12.60
C PHE A 64 -13.99 -3.26 -11.45
N TRP A 65 -12.95 -4.04 -11.75
CA TRP A 65 -12.01 -4.51 -10.72
C TRP A 65 -11.17 -3.37 -10.17
N LYS A 66 -10.77 -2.42 -11.03
CA LYS A 66 -10.02 -1.23 -10.63
C LYS A 66 -10.83 -0.36 -9.66
N THR A 67 -12.11 -0.16 -9.94
CA THR A 67 -13.01 0.60 -9.07
C THR A 67 -13.33 -0.17 -7.78
N ALA A 68 -13.56 -1.48 -7.86
CA ALA A 68 -13.77 -2.31 -6.68
C ALA A 68 -12.57 -2.29 -5.71
N LEU A 69 -11.34 -2.30 -6.24
CA LEU A 69 -10.13 -2.17 -5.41
C LEU A 69 -10.04 -0.81 -4.73
N LEU A 70 -10.30 0.27 -5.45
CA LEU A 70 -10.30 1.62 -4.87
C LEU A 70 -11.39 1.77 -3.80
N ALA A 71 -12.58 1.21 -4.04
CA ALA A 71 -13.65 1.17 -3.06
C ALA A 71 -13.25 0.37 -1.81
N TYR A 72 -12.63 -0.81 -1.99
CA TYR A 72 -12.10 -1.60 -0.87
C TYR A 72 -11.06 -0.83 -0.06
N VAL A 73 -10.10 -0.18 -0.71
CA VAL A 73 -9.09 0.64 -0.02
C VAL A 73 -9.74 1.81 0.72
N GLY A 74 -10.74 2.46 0.13
CA GLY A 74 -11.49 3.54 0.78
C GLY A 74 -12.22 3.06 2.04
N ILE A 75 -12.94 1.94 1.96
CA ILE A 75 -13.63 1.33 3.10
C ILE A 75 -12.62 0.90 4.17
N PHE A 76 -11.51 0.28 3.77
CA PHE A 76 -10.46 -0.16 4.67
C PHE A 76 -9.87 1.01 5.47
N ILE A 77 -9.52 2.10 4.78
CA ILE A 77 -9.05 3.33 5.44
C ILE A 77 -10.13 3.89 6.36
N PHE A 78 -11.38 3.97 5.90
CA PHE A 78 -12.49 4.48 6.70
C PHE A 78 -12.68 3.71 8.01
N VAL A 79 -12.64 2.38 7.96
CA VAL A 79 -12.73 1.51 9.15
C VAL A 79 -11.55 1.75 10.09
N LEU A 80 -10.33 1.85 9.55
CA LEU A 80 -9.14 2.10 10.36
C LEU A 80 -9.15 3.47 11.03
N VAL A 81 -9.62 4.50 10.31
CA VAL A 81 -9.83 5.83 10.87
C VAL A 81 -10.83 5.78 12.01
N PHE A 82 -11.98 5.15 11.81
CA PHE A 82 -13.00 5.04 12.85
C PHE A 82 -12.48 4.31 14.10
N LEU A 83 -11.64 3.29 13.93
CA LEU A 83 -11.10 2.49 15.03
C LEU A 83 -10.02 3.22 15.85
N ILE A 84 -9.27 4.15 15.23
CA ILE A 84 -8.20 4.91 15.91
C ILE A 84 -8.69 6.27 16.47
N SER A 85 -9.86 6.74 16.01
CA SER A 85 -10.52 7.98 16.45
C SER A 85 -11.03 7.87 17.88
#